data_AF-A0A6G0X415-F1
#
_entry.id   AF-A0A6G0X415-F1
#
_cell.length_a   1.000
_cell.length_b   1.000
_cell.length_c   1.000
_cell.angle_alpha   90.00
_cell.angle_beta   90.00
_cell.angle_gamma   90.00
#
_symmetry.space_group_name_H-M   'P 1'
#
loop_
_entity.id
_entity.type
_entity.pdbx_description
1 polymer ?
#
loop_
_entity_poly.entity_id
_entity_poly.type
_entity_poly.pdbx_seq_one_letter_code
_entity_poly.pdbx_strand_id
1 'polypeptide(L)'
;MDNAGPAVSGHILEGSFSSASHCVRALRDASSLIEGPLQRATDAGLNDVLALVRNHVVHLLGMHPRIPLDSIVVPAIYALISCAATAYGPGFRPAATLVVPFVVLHCSHSLSSIATEAQTCLQTLTQQSSYDLRPVLAQPHTNVNFSFHVAMHIPHMTATWPQDEVLPYHDALVHLLECCLFDMGYLTRAFAHRALTALYAYQMENLDHPAPISWYLAGLTALNILELQEQHPSSALVQAIQSHRSTASSSASNDDLDQIPTPTASSLSQDPSASPTVASTAILGVFLDQIQDQHTWTTTQATLFTDATARESYPPLLQVAALRHANLHT
;
A
#
# COMPACT_ATOMS: atom_id res chain seq x y z
N MET A 1 6.08 22.45 -23.44
CA MET A 1 5.29 21.20 -23.43
C MET A 1 5.15 20.59 -24.82
N ASP A 2 5.08 21.40 -25.88
CA ASP A 2 4.77 21.05 -27.27
C ASP A 2 5.54 19.87 -27.88
N ASN A 3 6.78 19.61 -27.42
CA ASN A 3 7.61 18.53 -27.97
C ASN A 3 7.41 17.17 -27.29
N ALA A 4 6.82 17.11 -26.09
CA ALA A 4 6.71 15.87 -25.32
C ALA A 4 5.69 14.90 -25.95
N GLY A 5 4.50 15.39 -26.32
CA GLY A 5 3.45 14.56 -26.94
C GLY A 5 3.87 13.92 -28.27
N PRO A 6 4.43 14.70 -29.22
CA PRO A 6 4.99 14.16 -30.46
C PRO A 6 6.14 13.18 -30.22
N ALA A 7 7.02 13.42 -29.24
CA ALA A 7 8.13 12.53 -28.96
C ALA A 7 7.67 11.18 -28.36
N VAL A 8 6.67 11.20 -27.47
CA VAL A 8 6.04 9.97 -26.94
C VAL A 8 5.36 9.21 -28.08
N SER A 9 4.59 9.90 -28.92
CA SER A 9 3.91 9.27 -30.07
C SER A 9 4.89 8.68 -31.07
N GLY A 10 5.97 9.41 -31.39
CA GLY A 10 7.04 8.94 -32.26
C GLY A 10 7.71 7.69 -31.70
N HIS A 11 7.94 7.63 -30.38
CA HIS A 11 8.47 6.43 -29.74
C HIS A 11 7.50 5.24 -29.81
N ILE A 12 6.20 5.45 -29.56
CA ILE A 12 5.17 4.41 -29.68
C ILE A 12 5.17 3.80 -31.09
N LEU A 13 5.38 4.62 -32.13
CA LEU A 13 5.39 4.19 -33.52
C LEU A 13 6.71 3.52 -33.94
N GLU A 14 7.86 4.07 -33.53
CA GLU A 14 9.17 3.63 -33.99
C GLU A 14 9.80 2.54 -33.13
N GLY A 15 9.62 2.61 -31.81
CA GLY A 15 10.21 1.67 -30.85
C GLY A 15 11.74 1.58 -30.88
N SER A 16 12.44 2.58 -31.43
CA SER A 16 13.90 2.59 -31.61
C SER A 16 14.62 3.23 -30.41
N PHE A 17 15.90 2.91 -30.20
CA PHE A 17 16.71 3.56 -29.14
C PHE A 17 16.83 5.08 -29.33
N SER A 18 16.92 5.53 -30.59
CA SER A 18 16.95 6.96 -30.93
C SER A 18 15.65 7.64 -30.52
N SER A 19 14.49 7.04 -30.86
CA SER A 19 13.18 7.55 -30.47
C SER A 19 12.97 7.56 -28.96
N ALA A 20 13.45 6.53 -28.25
CA ALA A 20 13.40 6.46 -26.78
C ALA A 20 14.25 7.57 -26.15
N SER A 21 15.47 7.78 -26.65
CA SER A 21 16.38 8.82 -26.16
C SER A 21 15.82 10.23 -26.41
N HIS A 22 15.22 10.45 -27.56
CA HIS A 22 14.53 11.70 -27.89
C HIS A 22 13.31 11.92 -26.99
N CYS A 23 12.50 10.88 -26.78
CA CYS A 23 11.35 10.90 -25.86
C CYS A 23 11.76 11.25 -24.43
N VAL A 24 12.77 10.57 -23.87
CA VAL A 24 13.28 10.87 -22.52
C VAL A 24 13.76 12.31 -22.41
N ARG A 25 14.49 12.81 -23.42
CA ARG A 25 14.94 14.21 -23.43
C ARG A 25 13.75 15.17 -23.42
N ALA A 26 12.77 14.95 -24.30
CA ALA A 26 11.58 15.79 -24.38
C ALA A 26 10.75 15.77 -23.08
N LEU A 27 10.66 14.63 -22.40
CA LEU A 27 10.00 14.50 -21.10
C LEU A 27 10.75 15.24 -19.99
N ARG A 28 12.10 15.16 -19.96
CA ARG A 28 12.92 15.90 -18.99
C ARG A 28 12.87 17.40 -19.21
N ASP A 29 12.89 17.84 -20.46
CA ASP A 29 12.74 19.26 -20.82
C ASP A 29 11.36 19.77 -20.35
N ALA A 30 10.31 18.94 -20.51
CA ALA A 30 8.98 19.25 -19.99
C ALA A 30 8.96 19.37 -18.45
N SER A 31 9.58 18.44 -17.71
CA SER A 31 9.68 18.54 -16.24
C SER A 31 10.41 19.81 -15.81
N SER A 32 11.50 20.14 -16.50
CA SER A 32 12.32 21.32 -16.18
C SER A 32 11.56 22.64 -16.39
N LEU A 33 10.64 22.67 -17.37
CA LEU A 33 9.74 23.81 -17.59
C LEU A 33 8.70 23.94 -16.48
N ILE A 34 8.19 22.83 -15.93
CA ILE A 34 7.22 22.82 -14.82
C ILE A 34 7.88 23.31 -13.51
N GLU A 35 9.14 22.92 -13.27
CA GLU A 35 9.91 23.34 -12.08
C GLU A 35 10.49 24.76 -12.20
N GLY A 36 10.52 25.33 -13.40
CA GLY A 36 11.20 26.58 -13.70
C GLY A 36 10.56 27.82 -13.04
N PRO A 37 11.37 28.80 -12.58
CA PRO A 37 10.88 30.01 -11.89
C PRO A 37 10.02 30.94 -12.76
N LEU A 38 10.04 30.75 -14.08
CA LEU A 38 9.33 31.57 -15.08
C LEU A 38 7.93 31.03 -15.44
N GLN A 39 7.66 29.76 -15.14
CA GLN A 39 6.36 29.12 -15.33
C GLN A 39 5.88 28.63 -13.98
N ARG A 40 5.35 29.55 -13.16
CA ARG A 40 4.46 29.14 -12.05
C ARG A 40 3.38 28.26 -12.66
N ALA A 41 3.00 27.18 -11.96
CA ALA A 41 1.87 26.31 -12.31
C ALA A 41 0.68 27.12 -12.85
N THR A 42 0.58 27.21 -14.18
CA THR A 42 -0.49 27.93 -14.87
C THR A 42 -1.55 26.93 -15.29
N ASP A 43 -2.80 27.38 -15.41
CA ASP A 43 -3.88 26.54 -15.92
C ASP A 43 -3.58 26.05 -17.34
N ALA A 44 -2.91 26.86 -18.16
CA ALA A 44 -2.47 26.46 -19.50
C ALA A 44 -1.45 25.30 -19.42
N GLY A 45 -0.43 25.43 -18.56
CA GLY A 45 0.55 24.37 -18.34
C GLY A 45 -0.07 23.09 -17.78
N LEU A 46 -1.02 23.20 -16.84
CA LEU A 46 -1.77 22.06 -16.33
C LEU A 46 -2.53 21.37 -17.47
N ASN A 47 -3.29 22.13 -18.28
CA ASN A 47 -4.04 21.58 -19.40
C ASN A 47 -3.16 20.86 -20.42
N ASP A 48 -1.97 21.39 -20.70
CA ASP A 48 -1.00 20.74 -21.59
C ASP A 48 -0.52 19.40 -21.03
N VAL A 49 -0.24 19.33 -19.71
CA VAL A 49 0.17 18.08 -19.06
C VAL A 49 -0.99 17.09 -19.02
N LEU A 50 -2.21 17.53 -18.70
CA LEU A 50 -3.40 16.69 -18.73
C LEU A 50 -3.64 16.11 -20.13
N ALA A 51 -3.46 16.91 -21.18
CA ALA A 51 -3.57 16.47 -22.57
C ALA A 51 -2.46 15.46 -22.93
N LEU A 52 -1.21 15.72 -22.54
CA LEU A 52 -0.09 14.80 -22.72
C LEU A 52 -0.39 13.44 -22.07
N VAL A 53 -0.84 13.45 -20.82
CA VAL A 53 -1.14 12.23 -20.08
C VAL A 53 -2.26 11.44 -20.74
N ARG A 54 -3.39 12.11 -21.01
CA ARG A 54 -4.58 11.49 -21.57
C ARG A 54 -4.34 10.92 -22.98
N ASN A 55 -3.66 11.66 -23.84
CA ASN A 55 -3.59 11.32 -25.26
C ASN A 55 -2.41 10.38 -25.57
N HIS A 56 -1.35 10.39 -24.77
CA HIS A 56 -0.10 9.71 -25.11
C HIS A 56 0.40 8.77 -24.00
N VAL A 57 0.51 9.25 -22.76
CA VAL A 57 1.10 8.47 -21.66
C VAL A 57 0.28 7.25 -21.31
N VAL A 58 -1.04 7.41 -21.14
CA VAL A 58 -1.94 6.29 -20.81
C VAL A 58 -1.89 5.22 -21.91
N HIS A 59 -1.79 5.64 -23.17
CA HIS A 59 -1.67 4.70 -24.29
C HIS A 59 -0.36 3.92 -24.21
N LEU A 60 0.79 4.58 -24.01
CA LEU A 60 2.09 3.93 -23.86
C LEU A 60 2.10 2.94 -22.68
N LEU A 61 1.62 3.36 -21.51
CA LEU A 61 1.57 2.50 -20.32
C LEU A 61 0.61 1.30 -20.47
N GLY A 62 -0.45 1.46 -21.28
CA GLY A 62 -1.41 0.40 -21.59
C GLY A 62 -0.94 -0.60 -22.65
N MET A 63 0.19 -0.35 -23.33
CA MET A 63 0.74 -1.31 -24.28
C MET A 63 1.42 -2.45 -23.52
N HIS A 64 0.96 -3.70 -23.76
CA HIS A 64 1.71 -4.87 -23.31
C HIS A 64 3.15 -4.80 -23.83
N PRO A 65 4.17 -5.19 -23.03
CA PRO A 65 5.56 -4.93 -23.34
C PRO A 65 5.93 -5.63 -24.65
N ARG A 66 5.92 -4.85 -25.73
CA ARG A 66 6.41 -5.26 -27.04
C ARG A 66 7.81 -4.73 -27.29
N ILE A 67 8.32 -3.85 -26.41
CA ILE A 67 9.56 -3.14 -26.63
C ILE A 67 10.44 -3.21 -25.37
N PRO A 68 11.65 -3.78 -25.43
CA PRO A 68 12.60 -3.75 -24.31
C PRO A 68 12.99 -2.31 -23.89
N LEU A 69 12.70 -1.31 -24.72
CA LEU A 69 13.05 0.10 -24.53
C LEU A 69 11.98 0.92 -23.80
N ASP A 70 10.76 0.38 -23.62
CA ASP A 70 9.72 0.99 -22.75
C ASP A 70 10.27 1.20 -21.34
N SER A 71 11.17 0.31 -20.92
CA SER A 71 11.90 0.39 -19.65
C SER A 71 12.75 1.65 -19.44
N ILE A 72 13.13 2.32 -20.53
CA ILE A 72 13.92 3.55 -20.51
C ILE A 72 12.99 4.78 -20.40
N VAL A 73 11.82 4.71 -21.03
CA VAL A 73 10.89 5.84 -21.13
C VAL A 73 9.97 5.91 -19.90
N VAL A 74 9.48 4.77 -19.40
CA VAL A 74 8.57 4.71 -18.25
C VAL A 74 9.09 5.45 -17.00
N PRO A 75 10.37 5.30 -16.59
CA PRO A 75 10.90 6.09 -15.46
C PRO A 75 10.84 7.60 -15.70
N ALA A 76 11.11 8.07 -16.92
CA ALA A 76 11.04 9.50 -17.27
C ALA A 76 9.59 10.02 -17.26
N ILE A 77 8.62 9.19 -17.64
CA ILE A 77 7.19 9.50 -17.51
C ILE A 77 6.82 9.67 -16.04
N TYR A 78 7.24 8.74 -15.18
CA TYR A 78 6.94 8.81 -13.75
C TYR A 78 7.59 10.02 -13.07
N ALA A 79 8.82 10.37 -13.43
CA ALA A 79 9.45 11.61 -12.97
C ALA A 79 8.67 12.87 -13.38
N LEU A 80 8.19 12.93 -14.63
CA LEU A 80 7.33 14.03 -15.10
C LEU A 80 6.00 14.10 -14.35
N ILE A 81 5.36 12.95 -14.09
CA ILE A 81 4.10 12.87 -13.35
C ILE A 81 4.30 13.35 -11.90
N SER A 82 5.36 12.92 -11.22
CA SER A 82 5.71 13.39 -9.87
C SER A 82 5.94 14.89 -9.82
N CYS A 83 6.69 15.40 -10.79
CA CYS A 83 6.96 16.82 -10.95
C CYS A 83 5.66 17.62 -11.13
N ALA A 84 4.78 17.17 -12.04
CA ALA A 84 3.49 17.79 -12.27
C ALA A 84 2.58 17.73 -11.04
N ALA A 85 2.50 16.60 -10.35
CA ALA A 85 1.69 16.47 -9.14
C ALA A 85 2.17 17.41 -8.02
N THR A 86 3.48 17.59 -7.87
CA THR A 86 4.05 18.54 -6.91
C THR A 86 3.75 19.99 -7.29
N ALA A 87 3.81 20.33 -8.57
CA ALA A 87 3.59 21.69 -9.04
C ALA A 87 2.12 22.11 -9.03
N TYR A 88 1.22 21.21 -9.43
CA TYR A 88 -0.21 21.51 -9.63
C TYR A 88 -1.10 21.03 -8.47
N GLY A 89 -0.57 20.20 -7.56
CA GLY A 89 -1.29 19.71 -6.39
C GLY A 89 -2.64 19.07 -6.74
N PRO A 90 -3.74 19.43 -6.05
CA PRO A 90 -5.08 18.87 -6.31
C PRO A 90 -5.59 19.06 -7.75
N GLY A 91 -5.12 20.08 -8.47
CA GLY A 91 -5.49 20.31 -9.88
C GLY A 91 -5.05 19.17 -10.80
N PHE A 92 -4.07 18.36 -10.38
CA PHE A 92 -3.53 17.24 -11.15
C PHE A 92 -4.36 15.95 -11.04
N ARG A 93 -5.36 15.91 -10.15
CA ARG A 93 -6.18 14.73 -9.85
C ARG A 93 -6.74 14.00 -11.09
N PRO A 94 -7.20 14.69 -12.16
CA PRO A 94 -7.70 14.01 -13.36
C PRO A 94 -6.64 13.17 -14.07
N ALA A 95 -5.39 13.62 -14.13
CA ALA A 95 -4.28 12.84 -14.71
C ALA A 95 -3.83 11.74 -13.74
N ALA A 96 -3.69 12.06 -12.44
CA ALA A 96 -3.35 11.10 -11.39
C ALA A 96 -4.26 9.86 -11.44
N THR A 97 -5.58 10.09 -11.55
CA THR A 97 -6.60 9.05 -11.67
C THR A 97 -6.39 8.10 -12.85
N LEU A 98 -5.91 8.60 -13.99
CA LEU A 98 -5.70 7.79 -15.19
C LEU A 98 -4.43 6.94 -15.10
N VAL A 99 -3.38 7.46 -14.45
CA VAL A 99 -2.06 6.82 -14.44
C VAL A 99 -1.87 5.89 -13.25
N VAL A 100 -2.54 6.14 -12.13
CA VAL A 100 -2.28 5.44 -10.87
C VAL A 100 -2.39 3.91 -10.95
N PRO A 101 -3.31 3.27 -11.71
CA PRO A 101 -3.32 1.81 -11.79
C PRO A 101 -2.03 1.23 -12.38
N PHE A 102 -1.45 1.93 -13.37
CA PHE A 102 -0.17 1.55 -13.97
C PHE A 102 1.01 1.82 -13.02
N VAL A 103 0.95 2.94 -12.29
CA VAL A 103 1.97 3.27 -11.29
C VAL A 103 2.04 2.17 -10.23
N VAL A 104 0.90 1.81 -9.63
CA VAL A 104 0.83 0.74 -8.60
C VAL A 104 1.33 -0.60 -9.16
N LEU A 105 0.91 -0.96 -10.37
CA LEU A 105 1.39 -2.19 -11.04
C LEU A 105 2.91 -2.18 -11.23
N HIS A 106 3.47 -1.04 -11.62
CA HIS A 106 4.91 -0.89 -11.88
C HIS A 106 5.75 -0.73 -10.62
N CYS A 107 5.16 -0.49 -9.44
CA CYS A 107 5.90 -0.44 -8.18
C CYS A 107 6.63 -1.76 -7.85
N SER A 108 6.15 -2.88 -8.40
CA SER A 108 6.79 -4.21 -8.26
C SER A 108 7.42 -4.72 -9.56
N HIS A 109 7.76 -3.80 -10.47
CA HIS A 109 8.41 -4.16 -11.73
C HIS A 109 9.79 -4.80 -11.50
N SER A 110 10.17 -5.77 -12.33
CA SER A 110 11.44 -6.50 -12.19
C SER A 110 12.69 -5.63 -12.37
N LEU A 111 12.58 -4.60 -13.23
CA LEU A 111 13.60 -3.56 -13.38
C LEU A 111 13.49 -2.53 -12.26
N SER A 112 14.53 -2.48 -11.42
CA SER A 112 14.61 -1.57 -10.27
C SER A 112 14.42 -0.10 -10.61
N SER A 113 14.87 0.36 -11.79
CA SER A 113 14.69 1.75 -12.23
C SER A 113 13.21 2.13 -12.41
N ILE A 114 12.39 1.21 -12.94
CA ILE A 114 10.95 1.43 -13.07
C ILE A 114 10.27 1.34 -11.71
N ALA A 115 10.58 0.31 -10.93
CA ALA A 115 9.98 0.10 -9.61
C ALA A 115 10.21 1.31 -8.69
N THR A 116 11.44 1.81 -8.64
CA THR A 116 11.83 2.96 -7.81
C THR A 116 11.05 4.20 -8.22
N GLU A 117 11.01 4.54 -9.51
CA GLU A 117 10.30 5.76 -9.93
C GLU A 117 8.78 5.63 -9.86
N ALA A 118 8.24 4.43 -10.05
CA ALA A 118 6.83 4.18 -9.79
C ALA A 118 6.48 4.38 -8.32
N GLN A 119 7.31 3.91 -7.39
CA GLN A 119 7.10 4.10 -5.95
C GLN A 119 7.17 5.58 -5.56
N THR A 120 8.19 6.31 -6.03
CA THR A 120 8.29 7.77 -5.83
C THR A 120 7.06 8.47 -6.36
N CYS A 121 6.64 8.12 -7.58
CA CYS A 121 5.44 8.67 -8.21
C CYS A 121 4.18 8.40 -7.41
N LEU A 122 3.95 7.15 -6.99
CA LEU A 122 2.78 6.79 -6.17
C LEU A 122 2.73 7.57 -4.87
N GLN A 123 3.87 7.70 -4.20
CA GLN A 123 4.00 8.49 -2.98
C GLN A 123 3.66 9.96 -3.23
N THR A 124 4.23 10.58 -4.26
CA THR A 124 3.97 11.98 -4.60
C THR A 124 2.51 12.21 -4.98
N LEU A 125 1.92 11.34 -5.80
CA LEU A 125 0.49 11.41 -6.16
C LEU A 125 -0.40 11.34 -4.92
N THR A 126 -0.09 10.41 -4.02
CA THR A 126 -0.84 10.24 -2.77
C THR A 126 -0.74 11.46 -1.87
N GLN A 127 0.44 12.09 -1.79
CA GLN A 127 0.68 13.22 -0.89
C GLN A 127 0.20 14.57 -1.45
N GLN A 128 0.26 14.78 -2.77
CA GLN A 128 0.10 16.11 -3.36
C GLN A 128 -1.22 16.32 -4.10
N SER A 129 -1.81 15.28 -4.69
CA SER A 129 -2.90 15.44 -5.65
C SER A 129 -4.19 14.70 -5.32
N SER A 130 -4.10 13.60 -4.56
CA SER A 130 -5.14 12.55 -4.49
C SER A 130 -5.54 11.99 -5.87
N TYR A 131 -6.33 10.92 -5.88
CA TYR A 131 -6.84 10.29 -7.09
C TYR A 131 -8.10 9.47 -6.81
N ASP A 132 -8.90 9.22 -7.84
CA ASP A 132 -10.04 8.32 -7.72
C ASP A 132 -9.57 6.89 -7.50
N LEU A 133 -10.11 6.23 -6.47
CA LEU A 133 -9.77 4.85 -6.12
C LEU A 133 -10.46 3.82 -7.03
N ARG A 134 -11.54 4.17 -7.76
CA ARG A 134 -12.26 3.21 -8.62
C ARG A 134 -11.36 2.47 -9.61
N PRO A 135 -10.46 3.13 -10.37
CA PRO A 135 -9.61 2.41 -11.33
C PRO A 135 -8.57 1.51 -10.68
N VAL A 136 -8.12 1.85 -9.46
CA VAL A 136 -7.19 1.03 -8.66
C VAL A 136 -7.92 -0.21 -8.14
N LEU A 137 -9.13 -0.01 -7.61
CA LEU A 137 -9.96 -1.08 -7.05
C LEU A 137 -10.61 -1.97 -8.12
N ALA A 138 -10.69 -1.51 -9.37
CA ALA A 138 -11.17 -2.33 -10.48
C ALA A 138 -10.13 -3.37 -10.97
N GLN A 139 -8.88 -3.29 -10.52
CA GLN A 139 -7.85 -4.28 -10.87
C GLN A 139 -8.10 -5.60 -10.13
N PRO A 140 -7.81 -6.76 -10.73
CA PRO A 140 -8.00 -8.05 -10.08
C PRO A 140 -7.18 -8.14 -8.79
N HIS A 141 -7.87 -8.27 -7.65
CA HIS A 141 -7.29 -8.38 -6.30
C HIS A 141 -6.65 -9.76 -6.04
N THR A 142 -5.89 -10.30 -6.97
CA THR A 142 -5.16 -11.58 -6.77
C THR A 142 -3.66 -11.35 -6.64
N ASN A 143 -3.18 -10.12 -6.82
CA ASN A 143 -1.77 -9.78 -6.76
C ASN A 143 -1.43 -9.13 -5.41
N VAL A 144 -0.80 -9.91 -4.53
CA VAL A 144 -0.35 -9.47 -3.20
C VAL A 144 0.53 -8.22 -3.27
N ASN A 145 1.39 -8.10 -4.27
CA ASN A 145 2.29 -6.96 -4.40
C ASN A 145 1.54 -5.68 -4.77
N PHE A 146 0.52 -5.79 -5.63
CA PHE A 146 -0.36 -4.67 -5.95
C PHE A 146 -1.09 -4.19 -4.68
N SER A 147 -1.71 -5.12 -3.94
CA SER A 147 -2.38 -4.80 -2.68
C SER A 147 -1.42 -4.21 -1.64
N PHE A 148 -0.19 -4.72 -1.55
CA PHE A 148 0.84 -4.24 -0.64
C PHE A 148 1.19 -2.77 -0.91
N HIS A 149 1.38 -2.40 -2.17
CA HIS A 149 1.69 -1.03 -2.54
C HIS A 149 0.53 -0.06 -2.24
N VAL A 150 -0.72 -0.48 -2.45
CA VAL A 150 -1.88 0.34 -2.03
C VAL A 150 -1.96 0.42 -0.50
N ALA A 151 -1.73 -0.68 0.22
CA ALA A 151 -1.78 -0.75 1.68
C ALA A 151 -0.80 0.22 2.35
N MET A 152 0.39 0.40 1.78
CA MET A 152 1.38 1.37 2.26
C MET A 152 0.85 2.82 2.32
N HIS A 153 -0.09 3.18 1.43
CA HIS A 153 -0.58 4.54 1.29
C HIS A 153 -1.90 4.81 2.03
N ILE A 154 -2.67 3.77 2.37
CA ILE A 154 -3.96 3.89 3.08
C ILE A 154 -3.86 4.78 4.35
N PRO A 155 -2.87 4.60 5.25
CA PRO A 155 -2.78 5.44 6.45
C PRO A 155 -2.62 6.94 6.14
N HIS A 156 -1.96 7.28 5.03
CA HIS A 156 -1.86 8.67 4.60
C HIS A 156 -3.18 9.15 4.01
N MET A 157 -3.81 8.36 3.14
CA MET A 157 -5.12 8.69 2.55
C MET A 157 -6.16 9.00 3.63
N THR A 158 -6.30 8.13 4.64
CA THR A 158 -7.24 8.33 5.75
C THR A 158 -6.90 9.54 6.62
N ALA A 159 -5.65 10.01 6.61
CA ALA A 159 -5.22 11.15 7.42
C ALA A 159 -5.35 12.49 6.70
N THR A 160 -5.20 12.53 5.37
CA THR A 160 -5.04 13.79 4.62
C THR A 160 -6.05 13.99 3.50
N TRP A 161 -6.69 12.94 2.99
CA TRP A 161 -7.62 13.07 1.87
C TRP A 161 -9.02 13.50 2.33
N PRO A 162 -9.80 14.15 1.45
CA PRO A 162 -11.22 14.41 1.70
C PRO A 162 -12.01 13.12 1.95
N GLN A 163 -12.98 13.19 2.86
CA GLN A 163 -13.82 12.05 3.25
C GLN A 163 -14.57 11.41 2.09
N ASP A 164 -15.08 12.22 1.17
CA ASP A 164 -15.80 11.79 -0.03
C ASP A 164 -14.91 11.06 -1.05
N GLU A 165 -13.59 11.10 -0.87
CA GLU A 165 -12.63 10.39 -1.72
C GLU A 165 -12.19 9.03 -1.16
N VAL A 166 -12.37 8.79 0.15
CA VAL A 166 -11.93 7.55 0.82
C VAL A 166 -13.11 6.72 1.34
N LEU A 167 -14.06 7.32 2.07
CA LEU A 167 -15.15 6.60 2.73
C LEU A 167 -16.02 5.77 1.76
N PRO A 168 -16.38 6.24 0.55
CA PRO A 168 -17.18 5.43 -0.38
C PRO A 168 -16.50 4.11 -0.79
N TYR A 169 -15.19 3.99 -0.58
CA TYR A 169 -14.39 2.84 -0.95
C TYR A 169 -13.89 2.04 0.24
N HIS A 170 -14.35 2.35 1.46
CA HIS A 170 -13.89 1.71 2.70
C HIS A 170 -13.93 0.18 2.63
N ASP A 171 -15.09 -0.40 2.30
CA ASP A 171 -15.25 -1.85 2.23
C ASP A 171 -14.35 -2.48 1.16
N ALA A 172 -14.23 -1.83 0.00
CA ALA A 172 -13.38 -2.30 -1.09
C ALA A 172 -11.89 -2.22 -0.74
N LEU A 173 -11.47 -1.20 0.02
CA LEU A 173 -10.12 -1.09 0.54
C LEU A 173 -9.83 -2.18 1.57
N VAL A 174 -10.76 -2.47 2.48
CA VAL A 174 -10.59 -3.60 3.42
C VAL A 174 -10.51 -4.94 2.68
N HIS A 175 -11.36 -5.16 1.67
CA HIS A 175 -11.31 -6.37 0.85
C HIS A 175 -9.97 -6.51 0.10
N LEU A 176 -9.44 -5.41 -0.45
CA LEU A 176 -8.12 -5.38 -1.09
C LEU A 176 -6.99 -5.81 -0.14
N LEU A 177 -7.11 -5.53 1.16
CA LEU A 177 -6.12 -5.91 2.16
C LEU A 177 -6.11 -7.41 2.47
N GLU A 178 -7.16 -8.17 2.13
CA GLU A 178 -7.23 -9.61 2.41
C GLU A 178 -6.01 -10.36 1.86
N CYS A 179 -5.59 -10.06 0.62
CA CYS A 179 -4.41 -10.68 0.01
C CYS A 179 -3.13 -10.46 0.81
N CYS A 180 -3.01 -9.30 1.47
CA CYS A 180 -1.86 -8.99 2.30
C CYS A 180 -1.99 -9.58 3.71
N LEU A 181 -3.20 -9.63 4.27
CA LEU A 181 -3.49 -10.19 5.60
C LEU A 181 -3.32 -11.71 5.66
N PHE A 182 -3.52 -12.41 4.54
CA PHE A 182 -3.30 -13.85 4.43
C PHE A 182 -1.98 -14.22 3.73
N ASP A 183 -1.14 -13.22 3.43
CA ASP A 183 0.18 -13.47 2.86
C ASP A 183 1.07 -14.21 3.84
N MET A 184 1.97 -15.05 3.32
CA MET A 184 2.94 -15.75 4.17
C MET A 184 3.94 -14.78 4.78
N GLY A 185 4.25 -13.65 4.10
CA GLY A 185 5.17 -12.59 4.50
C GLY A 185 4.74 -11.79 5.73
N TYR A 186 5.56 -11.77 6.79
CA TYR A 186 5.26 -10.98 8.00
C TYR A 186 5.21 -9.49 7.69
N LEU A 187 6.15 -9.00 6.87
CA LEU A 187 6.21 -7.58 6.51
C LEU A 187 4.96 -7.16 5.71
N THR A 188 4.52 -8.00 4.78
CA THR A 188 3.29 -7.78 4.01
C THR A 188 2.08 -7.67 4.94
N ARG A 189 1.91 -8.63 5.85
CA ARG A 189 0.83 -8.63 6.85
C ARG A 189 0.90 -7.40 7.75
N ALA A 190 2.09 -7.00 8.20
CA ALA A 190 2.26 -5.85 9.09
C ALA A 190 1.83 -4.52 8.43
N PHE A 191 2.11 -4.31 7.15
CA PHE A 191 1.60 -3.16 6.42
C PHE A 191 0.08 -3.22 6.23
N ALA A 192 -0.48 -4.41 6.02
CA ALA A 192 -1.93 -4.60 5.97
C ALA A 192 -2.60 -4.31 7.32
N HIS A 193 -2.01 -4.73 8.44
CA HIS A 193 -2.45 -4.41 9.79
C HIS A 193 -2.48 -2.90 10.04
N ARG A 194 -1.42 -2.19 9.64
CA ARG A 194 -1.36 -0.72 9.73
C ARG A 194 -2.46 -0.05 8.88
N ALA A 195 -2.69 -0.53 7.67
CA ALA A 195 -3.76 -0.01 6.81
C ALA A 195 -5.15 -0.30 7.41
N LEU A 196 -5.38 -1.50 7.92
CA LEU A 196 -6.64 -1.93 8.51
C LEU A 196 -6.98 -1.12 9.78
N THR A 197 -5.99 -0.90 10.65
CA THR A 197 -6.16 -0.09 11.86
C THR A 197 -6.48 1.37 11.51
N ALA A 198 -5.85 1.93 10.48
CA ALA A 198 -6.14 3.27 9.99
C ALA A 198 -7.57 3.39 9.43
N LEU A 199 -8.00 2.44 8.59
CA LEU A 199 -9.37 2.39 8.06
C LEU A 199 -10.40 2.25 9.19
N TYR A 200 -10.14 1.38 10.17
CA TYR A 200 -11.04 1.21 11.31
C TYR A 200 -11.19 2.50 12.10
N ALA A 201 -10.09 3.18 12.44
CA ALA A 201 -10.16 4.47 13.14
C ALA A 201 -10.92 5.51 12.29
N TYR A 202 -10.63 5.56 11.00
CA TYR A 202 -11.24 6.49 10.07
C TYR A 202 -12.77 6.35 9.97
N GLN A 203 -13.31 5.13 9.88
CA GLN A 203 -14.77 4.96 9.89
C GLN A 203 -15.41 5.36 11.23
N MET A 204 -14.74 5.12 12.35
CA MET A 204 -15.26 5.45 13.68
C MET A 204 -15.35 6.96 13.90
N GLU A 205 -14.48 7.72 13.23
CA GLU A 205 -14.46 9.18 13.31
C GLU A 205 -15.47 9.85 12.36
N ASN A 206 -15.80 9.21 11.24
CA ASN A 206 -16.47 9.88 10.13
C ASN A 206 -17.82 9.26 9.70
N LEU A 207 -18.20 8.08 10.21
CA LEU A 207 -19.49 7.47 9.92
C LEU A 207 -20.41 7.50 11.15
N ASP A 208 -21.66 7.91 10.94
CA ASP A 208 -22.71 7.83 11.98
C ASP A 208 -23.03 6.37 12.35
N HIS A 209 -22.86 5.46 11.38
CA HIS A 209 -23.15 4.04 11.50
C HIS A 209 -21.97 3.22 10.99
N PRO A 210 -20.86 3.13 11.76
CA PRO A 210 -19.68 2.38 11.34
C PRO A 210 -19.96 0.88 11.29
N ALA A 211 -19.20 0.17 10.45
CA ALA A 211 -19.26 -1.29 10.38
C ALA A 211 -18.86 -1.88 11.75
N PRO A 212 -19.63 -2.86 12.27
CA PRO A 212 -19.37 -3.42 13.58
C PRO A 212 -18.03 -4.17 13.59
N ILE A 213 -17.39 -4.23 14.76
CA ILE A 213 -16.12 -4.95 14.94
C ILE A 213 -16.20 -6.43 14.53
N SER A 214 -17.37 -7.06 14.65
CA SER A 214 -17.60 -8.44 14.23
C SER A 214 -17.35 -8.67 12.73
N TRP A 215 -17.60 -7.68 11.89
CA TRP A 215 -17.33 -7.74 10.45
C TRP A 215 -15.81 -7.83 10.18
N TYR A 216 -15.02 -7.02 10.89
CA TYR A 216 -13.56 -7.10 10.82
C TYR A 216 -13.03 -8.42 11.35
N LEU A 217 -13.56 -8.90 12.48
CA LEU A 217 -13.13 -10.14 13.10
C LEU A 217 -13.38 -11.37 12.20
N ALA A 218 -14.47 -11.36 11.41
CA ALA A 218 -14.76 -12.46 10.48
C ALA A 218 -13.67 -12.64 9.41
N GLY A 219 -12.96 -11.57 9.05
CA GLY A 219 -11.87 -11.58 8.07
C GLY A 219 -10.47 -11.80 8.66
N LEU A 220 -10.33 -12.03 9.97
CA LEU A 220 -9.02 -12.15 10.63
C LEU A 220 -8.79 -13.53 11.22
N THR A 221 -7.58 -14.07 11.00
CA THR A 221 -7.13 -15.29 11.69
C THR A 221 -6.70 -14.99 13.13
N ALA A 222 -6.56 -16.03 13.95
CA ALA A 222 -5.98 -15.88 15.29
C ALA A 222 -4.56 -15.30 15.26
N LEU A 223 -3.76 -15.66 14.25
CA LEU A 223 -2.42 -15.11 14.05
C LEU A 223 -2.49 -13.61 13.75
N ASN A 224 -3.36 -13.18 12.83
CA ASN A 224 -3.51 -11.76 12.47
C ASN A 224 -3.91 -10.93 13.71
N ILE A 225 -4.81 -11.45 14.54
CA ILE A 225 -5.23 -10.76 15.77
C ILE A 225 -4.05 -10.64 16.75
N LEU A 226 -3.25 -11.69 16.93
CA LEU A 226 -2.06 -11.64 17.79
C LEU A 226 -1.04 -10.63 17.27
N GLU A 227 -0.72 -10.66 15.97
CA GLU A 227 0.22 -9.74 15.35
C GLU A 227 -0.27 -8.28 15.42
N LEU A 228 -1.57 -8.03 15.22
CA LEU A 228 -2.20 -6.71 15.41
C LEU A 228 -2.04 -6.19 16.83
N GLN A 229 -2.26 -7.04 17.83
CA GLN A 229 -2.14 -6.68 19.25
C GLN A 229 -0.70 -6.34 19.62
N GLU A 230 0.28 -7.02 19.03
CA GLU A 230 1.69 -6.75 19.28
C GLU A 230 2.18 -5.48 18.56
N GLN A 231 1.80 -5.30 17.29
CA GLN A 231 2.26 -4.18 16.45
C GLN A 231 1.55 -2.86 16.78
N HIS A 232 0.26 -2.93 17.11
CA HIS A 232 -0.62 -1.76 17.27
C HIS A 232 -1.47 -1.81 18.55
N PRO A 233 -0.87 -2.02 19.73
CA PRO A 233 -1.59 -2.30 20.98
C PRO A 233 -2.56 -1.18 21.40
N SER A 234 -2.25 0.06 21.04
CA SER A 234 -3.06 1.24 21.38
C SER A 234 -4.08 1.62 20.31
N SER A 235 -4.16 0.90 19.19
CA SER A 235 -5.08 1.23 18.11
C SER A 235 -6.54 1.03 18.52
N ALA A 236 -7.43 1.87 17.99
CA ALA A 236 -8.88 1.76 18.22
C ALA A 236 -9.43 0.37 17.85
N LEU A 237 -8.88 -0.25 16.80
CA LEU A 237 -9.24 -1.60 16.38
C LEU A 237 -8.89 -2.63 17.47
N VAL A 238 -7.66 -2.60 18.00
CA VAL A 238 -7.24 -3.55 19.05
C VAL A 238 -8.06 -3.36 20.34
N GLN A 239 -8.35 -2.12 20.73
CA GLN A 239 -9.21 -1.83 21.88
C GLN A 239 -10.63 -2.39 21.68
N ALA A 240 -11.19 -2.25 20.47
CA ALA A 240 -12.49 -2.80 20.13
C ALA A 240 -12.50 -4.35 20.14
N ILE A 241 -11.44 -5.00 19.64
CA ILE A 241 -11.28 -6.47 19.70
C ILE A 241 -11.25 -6.95 21.15
N GLN A 242 -10.48 -6.30 22.02
CA GLN A 242 -10.38 -6.64 23.44
C GLN A 242 -11.75 -6.50 24.13
N SER A 243 -12.43 -5.38 23.91
CA SER A 243 -13.76 -5.11 24.48
C SER A 243 -14.78 -6.16 24.06
N HIS A 244 -14.80 -6.52 22.76
CA HIS A 244 -15.71 -7.54 22.22
C HIS A 244 -15.50 -8.93 22.83
N ARG A 245 -14.23 -9.30 23.11
CA ARG A 245 -13.91 -10.59 23.77
C ARG A 245 -14.35 -10.59 25.24
N SER A 246 -14.17 -9.49 25.95
CA SER A 246 -14.62 -9.38 27.35
C SER A 246 -16.13 -9.50 27.48
N THR A 247 -16.91 -8.90 26.54
CA THR A 247 -18.37 -9.02 26.52
C THR A 247 -18.85 -10.42 26.14
N ALA A 248 -18.18 -11.10 25.22
CA ALA A 248 -18.53 -12.47 24.84
C ALA A 248 -18.27 -13.48 25.98
N SER A 249 -17.19 -13.26 26.74
CA SER A 249 -16.85 -14.07 27.92
C SER A 249 -17.84 -13.84 29.08
N SER A 250 -18.27 -12.59 29.31
CA SER A 250 -19.26 -12.29 30.36
C SER A 250 -20.68 -12.75 30.01
N SER A 251 -21.06 -12.80 28.73
CA SER A 251 -22.33 -13.40 28.30
C SER A 251 -22.36 -14.92 28.41
N ALA A 252 -21.21 -15.60 28.31
CA ALA A 252 -21.11 -17.05 28.53
C ALA A 252 -21.08 -17.43 30.03
N SER A 253 -20.97 -16.44 30.92
CA SER A 253 -20.85 -16.65 32.37
C SER A 253 -22.18 -16.56 33.13
N ASN A 254 -23.31 -16.29 32.45
CA ASN A 254 -24.60 -15.99 33.09
C ASN A 254 -25.75 -16.96 32.75
N ASP A 255 -25.53 -17.97 31.91
CA ASP A 255 -26.51 -19.03 31.61
C ASP A 255 -25.91 -20.40 31.92
N ASP A 256 -25.88 -20.79 33.20
CA ASP A 256 -26.09 -22.17 33.70
C ASP A 256 -25.61 -22.29 35.15
N LEU A 257 -26.52 -21.96 36.07
CA LEU A 257 -26.41 -22.31 37.48
C LEU A 257 -27.69 -23.08 37.84
N ASP A 258 -27.78 -24.32 37.34
CA ASP A 258 -28.38 -25.46 38.04
C ASP A 258 -28.35 -26.72 37.14
N GLN A 259 -27.30 -27.53 37.27
CA GLN A 259 -27.33 -29.01 37.40
C GLN A 259 -25.98 -29.66 37.03
N ILE A 260 -25.39 -30.37 38.02
CA ILE A 260 -24.24 -31.30 37.92
C ILE A 260 -24.83 -32.74 37.81
N PRO A 261 -24.18 -33.81 37.25
CA PRO A 261 -22.74 -34.01 36.96
C PRO A 261 -22.33 -34.57 35.57
N THR A 262 -21.06 -34.31 35.25
CA THR A 262 -20.13 -34.98 34.30
C THR A 262 -20.12 -36.52 34.34
N PRO A 263 -19.69 -37.20 33.25
CA PRO A 263 -18.28 -37.61 33.15
C PRO A 263 -17.62 -37.39 31.76
N THR A 264 -16.42 -36.79 31.81
CA THR A 264 -15.21 -37.00 30.98
C THR A 264 -15.34 -37.29 29.47
N ALA A 265 -14.82 -36.38 28.64
CA ALA A 265 -13.69 -36.63 27.74
C ALA A 265 -13.17 -35.32 27.08
N SER A 266 -11.84 -35.17 27.10
CA SER A 266 -11.04 -34.25 26.26
C SER A 266 -11.05 -32.76 26.61
N SER A 267 -10.34 -32.46 27.69
CA SER A 267 -9.78 -31.15 28.01
C SER A 267 -8.80 -30.70 26.91
N LEU A 268 -9.25 -29.83 25.99
CA LEU A 268 -8.38 -28.86 25.34
C LEU A 268 -8.40 -27.61 26.20
N SER A 269 -7.56 -27.62 27.23
CA SER A 269 -7.25 -26.45 28.03
C SER A 269 -6.61 -25.42 27.10
N GLN A 270 -7.40 -24.46 26.62
CA GLN A 270 -6.84 -23.20 26.13
C GLN A 270 -6.33 -22.46 27.37
N ASP A 271 -5.05 -22.61 27.64
CA ASP A 271 -4.34 -21.71 28.55
C ASP A 271 -4.53 -20.26 28.06
N PRO A 272 -5.09 -19.35 28.86
CA PRO A 272 -5.03 -17.91 28.58
C PRO A 272 -3.64 -17.33 28.86
N SER A 273 -2.65 -18.18 29.10
CA SER A 273 -1.26 -17.86 29.39
C SER A 273 -0.34 -18.42 28.29
N ALA A 274 -0.60 -18.08 27.02
CA ALA A 274 0.51 -18.04 26.08
C ALA A 274 1.41 -16.89 26.56
N SER A 275 2.46 -17.22 27.32
CA SER A 275 3.48 -16.26 27.72
C SER A 275 3.90 -15.45 26.49
N PRO A 276 4.08 -14.11 26.60
CA PRO A 276 4.46 -13.26 25.47
C PRO A 276 5.67 -13.81 24.69
N THR A 277 6.54 -14.54 25.38
CA THR A 277 7.66 -15.28 24.81
C THR A 277 7.28 -16.30 23.72
N VAL A 278 6.21 -17.07 23.88
CA VAL A 278 5.81 -18.13 22.91
C VAL A 278 5.24 -17.51 21.63
N ALA A 279 4.49 -16.41 21.75
CA ALA A 279 3.97 -15.66 20.60
C ALA A 279 5.11 -14.99 19.80
N SER A 280 6.06 -14.36 20.50
CA SER A 280 7.26 -13.78 19.86
C SER A 280 8.13 -14.84 19.17
N THR A 281 8.18 -16.08 19.69
CA THR A 281 8.94 -17.17 19.06
C THR A 281 8.26 -17.68 17.77
N ALA A 282 6.92 -17.72 17.72
CA ALA A 282 6.17 -18.10 16.52
C ALA A 282 6.28 -17.05 15.39
N ILE A 283 6.21 -15.76 15.74
CA ILE A 283 6.41 -14.64 14.81
C ILE A 283 7.84 -14.65 14.28
N LEU A 284 8.82 -14.95 15.14
CA LEU A 284 10.22 -15.10 14.77
C LEU A 284 10.46 -16.29 13.84
N GLY A 285 9.83 -17.45 14.09
CA GLY A 285 9.96 -18.63 13.24
C GLY A 285 9.53 -18.36 11.79
N VAL A 286 8.38 -17.69 11.62
CA VAL A 286 7.88 -17.26 10.30
C VAL A 286 8.81 -16.21 9.66
N PHE A 287 9.39 -15.32 10.46
CA PHE A 287 10.31 -14.29 9.98
C PHE A 287 11.69 -14.84 9.56
N LEU A 288 12.25 -15.79 10.31
CA LEU A 288 13.54 -16.41 9.99
C LEU A 288 13.43 -17.31 8.76
N ASP A 289 12.32 -18.05 8.61
CA ASP A 289 12.02 -18.79 7.38
C ASP A 289 11.94 -17.85 6.16
N GLN A 290 11.40 -16.63 6.31
CA GLN A 290 11.34 -15.63 5.23
C GLN A 290 12.68 -14.98 4.87
N ILE A 291 13.61 -14.87 5.82
CA ILE A 291 14.99 -14.44 5.50
C ILE A 291 15.69 -15.53 4.68
N GLN A 292 15.37 -16.80 4.92
CA GLN A 292 15.86 -17.92 4.09
C GLN A 292 15.16 -17.95 2.72
N ASP A 293 13.88 -17.59 2.64
CA ASP A 293 13.06 -17.51 1.41
C ASP A 293 13.10 -16.14 0.71
N GLN A 294 14.24 -15.43 0.77
CA GLN A 294 14.52 -14.15 0.09
C GLN A 294 14.28 -14.15 -1.44
N HIS A 295 13.96 -15.28 -2.05
CA HIS A 295 13.66 -15.43 -3.47
C HIS A 295 12.34 -14.79 -3.91
N THR A 296 11.45 -14.40 -2.99
CA THR A 296 10.13 -13.81 -3.31
C THR A 296 9.93 -12.36 -2.86
N TRP A 297 10.90 -11.74 -2.20
CA TRP A 297 10.77 -10.34 -1.77
C TRP A 297 10.70 -9.42 -2.99
N THR A 298 9.73 -8.52 -3.00
CA THR A 298 9.75 -7.40 -3.94
C THR A 298 10.98 -6.54 -3.67
N THR A 299 11.51 -5.89 -4.71
CA THR A 299 12.60 -4.91 -4.57
C THR A 299 12.28 -3.88 -3.48
N THR A 300 11.02 -3.46 -3.38
CA THR A 300 10.49 -2.59 -2.31
C THR A 300 10.74 -3.13 -0.91
N GLN A 301 10.33 -4.38 -0.65
CA GLN A 301 10.50 -5.01 0.66
C GLN A 301 11.97 -5.16 1.03
N ALA A 302 12.81 -5.53 0.06
CA ALA A 302 14.25 -5.61 0.24
C ALA A 302 14.85 -4.22 0.55
N THR A 303 14.50 -3.19 -0.22
CA THR A 303 15.00 -1.82 -0.02
C THR A 303 14.58 -1.28 1.34
N LEU A 304 13.30 -1.37 1.69
CA LEU A 304 12.76 -0.95 2.99
C LEU A 304 13.52 -1.61 4.15
N PHE A 305 13.86 -2.89 4.03
CA PHE A 305 14.59 -3.60 5.06
C PHE A 305 16.07 -3.20 5.15
N THR A 306 16.71 -2.89 4.02
CA THR A 306 18.14 -2.52 3.99
C THR A 306 18.43 -1.07 4.39
N ASP A 307 17.49 -0.15 4.17
CA ASP A 307 17.67 1.27 4.45
C ASP A 307 17.40 1.60 5.93
N ALA A 308 18.41 2.12 6.64
CA ALA A 308 18.28 2.50 8.04
C ALA A 308 17.24 3.61 8.28
N THR A 309 17.17 4.59 7.38
CA THR A 309 16.25 5.73 7.52
C THR A 309 14.80 5.32 7.27
N ALA A 310 14.59 4.43 6.29
CA ALA A 310 13.29 3.80 6.06
C ALA A 310 12.89 2.93 7.26
N ARG A 311 13.79 2.10 7.79
CA ARG A 311 13.51 1.28 8.99
C ARG A 311 13.01 2.14 10.15
N GLU A 312 13.69 3.25 10.45
CA GLU A 312 13.29 4.16 11.52
C GLU A 312 11.95 4.87 11.28
N SER A 313 11.59 5.08 10.02
CA SER A 313 10.32 5.71 9.62
C SER A 313 9.12 4.76 9.63
N TYR A 314 9.35 3.45 9.72
CA TYR A 314 8.31 2.42 9.68
C TYR A 314 8.37 1.52 10.93
N PRO A 315 7.44 1.68 11.90
CA PRO A 315 7.39 0.88 13.12
C PRO A 315 7.44 -0.65 12.90
N PRO A 316 6.79 -1.24 11.87
CA PRO A 316 6.93 -2.66 11.57
C PRO A 316 8.39 -3.09 11.32
N LEU A 317 9.16 -2.26 10.62
CA LEU A 317 10.57 -2.56 10.32
C LEU A 317 11.46 -2.43 11.56
N LEU A 318 11.16 -1.50 12.46
CA LEU A 318 11.82 -1.40 13.77
C LEU A 318 11.56 -2.63 14.63
N GLN A 319 10.33 -3.11 14.69
CA GLN A 319 9.97 -4.32 15.44
C GLN A 319 10.70 -5.53 14.88
N VAL A 320 10.75 -5.69 13.56
CA VAL A 320 11.53 -6.75 12.92
C VAL A 320 13.03 -6.64 13.24
N ALA A 321 13.60 -5.43 13.17
CA ALA A 321 15.00 -5.21 13.50
C ALA A 321 15.30 -5.51 14.98
N ALA A 322 14.40 -5.14 15.89
CA ALA A 322 14.49 -5.43 17.31
C ALA A 322 14.40 -6.94 17.61
N LEU A 323 13.47 -7.64 16.97
CA LEU A 323 13.34 -9.10 17.06
C LEU A 323 14.62 -9.78 16.56
N ARG A 324 15.21 -9.33 15.45
CA ARG A 324 16.48 -9.87 14.96
C ARG A 324 17.63 -9.63 15.94
N HIS A 325 17.75 -8.41 16.49
CA HIS A 325 18.81 -8.06 17.43
C HIS A 325 18.71 -8.88 18.72
N ALA A 326 17.50 -9.03 19.29
CA ALA A 326 17.28 -9.82 20.50
C ALA A 326 17.73 -11.28 20.34
N ASN A 327 17.61 -11.86 19.14
CA ASN A 327 17.93 -13.27 18.89
C ASN A 327 19.37 -13.52 18.39
N LEU A 328 20.08 -12.50 17.91
CA LEU A 328 21.52 -12.62 17.62
C LEU A 328 22.39 -12.57 18.90
N HIS A 329 21.78 -12.19 20.03
CA HIS A 329 22.44 -12.06 21.33
C HIS A 329 21.97 -13.10 22.37
N THR A 330 21.15 -14.06 21.97
CA THR A 330 20.82 -15.29 22.71
C THR A 330 21.59 -16.47 22.13
#